data_AF-X1K4Z7-F1
#
_entry.id   AF-X1K4Z7-F1
#
_cell.length_a   1.000
_cell.length_b   1.000
_cell.length_c   1.000
_cell.angle_alpha   90.00
_cell.angle_beta   90.00
_cell.angle_gamma   90.00
#
_symmetry.space_group_name_H-M   'P 1'
#
loop_
_entity.id
_entity.type
_entity.pdbx_description
1 polymer ?
#
loop_
_entity_poly.entity_id
_entity_poly.type
_entity_poly.pdbx_seq_one_letter_code
_entity_poly.pdbx_strand_id
1 'polypeptide(L)'
;LRKSSSFLIPTLIVTTLFVSSVIIVDDPFNLSLDNFSVNGNPVHLTLLPQSALASDPSDLFFVQKASREKGNMDLAVSSLIELMETQELYFYKNVSQSSGLIGNNDVVILKVNGQWPYNGGTNTDLVKSVIKAIVGHPDGFTGEVVIADNGQGQGSMNHAQTNSYYHDQSNTEVAGMFGSHHVSAFLWDTLRSRTVDDFNDGDFRDGYVRNSTWNSDTEIYVSYPKFTTEHGAYISFKEGVWDNTTGFDS
;
A
#
# COMPACT_ATOMS: atom_id res chain seq x y z
N LEU A 1 -40.61 29.07 27.27
CA LEU A 1 -41.64 28.48 28.16
C LEU A 1 -41.72 26.99 27.83
N ARG A 2 -40.92 26.12 28.46
CA ARG A 2 -41.20 25.48 29.76
C ARG A 2 -39.87 25.06 30.41
N LYS A 3 -39.84 25.11 31.73
CA LYS A 3 -38.68 25.00 32.63
C LYS A 3 -38.94 23.86 33.62
N SER A 4 -37.95 23.03 33.93
CA SER A 4 -37.63 22.49 35.28
C SER A 4 -36.43 21.52 35.14
N SER A 5 -35.21 21.91 35.50
CA SER A 5 -34.53 21.73 36.81
C SER A 5 -34.32 20.24 37.17
N SER A 6 -33.12 19.76 37.47
CA SER A 6 -32.28 20.22 38.58
C SER A 6 -30.79 19.85 38.46
N PHE A 7 -29.99 20.68 39.15
CA PHE A 7 -28.55 20.69 39.44
C PHE A 7 -27.87 19.38 39.86
N LEU A 8 -26.58 19.24 39.50
CA LEU A 8 -25.44 19.08 40.42
C LEU A 8 -24.09 19.31 39.67
N ILE A 9 -23.24 20.16 40.25
CA ILE A 9 -21.78 20.37 40.01
C ILE A 9 -21.16 20.10 41.43
N PRO A 10 -19.89 19.68 41.70
CA PRO A 10 -18.68 19.66 40.86
C PRO A 10 -17.62 18.54 41.08
N THR A 11 -16.56 18.59 40.26
CA THR A 11 -15.16 18.16 40.51
C THR A 11 -14.82 16.67 40.62
N LEU A 12 -14.04 16.14 39.65
CA LEU A 12 -12.74 15.55 39.97
C LEU A 12 -11.78 15.57 38.76
N ILE A 13 -10.57 15.97 39.07
CA ILE A 13 -9.33 16.06 38.31
C ILE A 13 -9.10 14.86 37.38
N VAL A 14 -8.94 15.11 36.08
CA VAL A 14 -8.37 14.14 35.12
C VAL A 14 -6.89 14.46 34.98
N THR A 15 -6.06 13.76 35.73
CA THR A 15 -4.62 13.64 35.44
C THR A 15 -4.13 12.29 35.91
N THR A 16 -4.14 11.30 35.01
CA THR A 16 -3.06 10.29 34.95
C THR A 16 -2.97 9.78 33.52
N LEU A 17 -2.06 10.40 32.76
CA LEU A 17 -1.44 9.81 31.58
C LEU A 17 -0.53 8.65 32.03
N PHE A 18 -0.38 7.66 31.15
CA PHE A 18 0.51 6.49 31.21
C PHE A 18 0.18 5.41 32.24
N VAL A 19 -0.68 4.47 31.86
CA VAL A 19 -0.41 3.04 32.05
C VAL A 19 -0.97 2.30 30.83
N SER A 20 -0.05 1.88 29.96
CA SER A 20 -0.12 0.73 29.05
C SER A 20 -1.50 0.10 28.79
N SER A 21 -1.96 0.19 27.55
CA SER A 21 -2.85 -0.81 26.95
C SER A 21 -2.06 -2.10 26.76
N VAL A 22 -1.75 -2.76 27.88
CA VAL A 22 -1.61 -4.21 27.92
C VAL A 22 -3.02 -4.74 27.72
N ILE A 23 -3.38 -5.03 26.48
CA ILE A 23 -4.40 -6.04 26.23
C ILE A 23 -3.63 -7.36 26.31
N ILE A 24 -3.57 -7.95 27.51
CA ILE A 24 -3.45 -9.40 27.61
C ILE A 24 -4.80 -9.90 27.11
N VAL A 25 -4.85 -10.22 25.82
CA VAL A 25 -5.88 -11.14 25.34
C VAL A 25 -5.36 -12.51 25.77
N ASP A 26 -5.92 -13.02 26.86
CA ASP A 26 -5.91 -14.45 27.13
C ASP A 26 -6.65 -15.09 25.94
N ASP A 27 -5.95 -16.00 25.27
CA ASP A 27 -6.26 -16.54 23.94
C ASP A 27 -7.75 -16.90 23.75
N PRO A 28 -8.55 -16.13 22.98
CA PRO A 28 -9.94 -16.47 22.72
C PRO A 28 -10.08 -17.44 21.55
N PHE A 29 -8.96 -17.93 21.00
CA PHE A 29 -8.92 -18.89 19.91
C PHE A 29 -8.39 -20.26 20.36
N ASN A 30 -8.90 -20.78 21.48
CA ASN A 30 -8.95 -22.24 21.66
C ASN A 30 -10.14 -22.81 20.86
N LEU A 31 -10.10 -22.64 19.54
CA LEU A 31 -10.80 -23.53 18.63
C LEU A 31 -9.96 -24.80 18.58
N SER A 32 -10.50 -25.88 19.15
CA SER A 32 -10.02 -27.23 18.89
C SER A 32 -10.03 -27.42 17.37
N LEU A 33 -8.88 -27.25 16.74
CA LEU A 33 -8.60 -27.78 15.42
C LEU A 33 -8.55 -29.29 15.60
N ASP A 34 -9.74 -29.91 15.56
CA ASP A 34 -9.83 -31.26 15.02
C ASP A 34 -8.98 -31.29 13.76
N ASN A 35 -8.18 -32.35 13.58
CA ASN A 35 -7.33 -32.54 12.41
C ASN A 35 -8.17 -32.48 11.13
N PHE A 36 -8.48 -31.27 10.67
CA PHE A 36 -9.00 -31.01 9.35
C PHE A 36 -7.84 -31.31 8.44
N SER A 37 -7.92 -32.47 7.80
CA SER A 37 -7.32 -32.65 6.50
C SER A 37 -7.85 -31.51 5.63
N VAL A 38 -7.06 -30.44 5.51
CA VAL A 38 -7.31 -29.39 4.54
C VAL A 38 -7.08 -30.08 3.21
N ASN A 39 -8.16 -30.58 2.61
CA ASN A 39 -8.18 -30.86 1.18
C ASN A 39 -7.79 -29.53 0.52
N GLY A 40 -6.55 -29.41 0.07
CA GLY A 40 -6.01 -28.25 -0.64
C GLY A 40 -6.65 -28.02 -2.02
N ASN A 41 -7.88 -28.50 -2.20
CA ASN A 41 -8.67 -28.23 -3.38
C ASN A 41 -9.11 -26.77 -3.33
N PRO A 42 -8.78 -25.96 -4.35
CA PRO A 42 -9.20 -24.57 -4.43
C PRO A 42 -10.72 -24.47 -4.23
N VAL A 43 -11.15 -23.60 -3.31
CA VAL A 43 -12.58 -23.29 -3.15
C VAL A 43 -13.02 -22.54 -4.40
N HIS A 44 -13.96 -23.12 -5.14
CA HIS A 44 -14.53 -22.48 -6.31
C HIS A 44 -15.50 -21.38 -5.87
N LEU A 45 -15.18 -20.11 -6.14
CA LEU A 45 -16.06 -19.00 -5.86
C LEU A 45 -16.84 -18.65 -7.12
N THR A 46 -18.16 -18.77 -7.09
CA THR A 46 -18.99 -18.22 -8.18
C THR A 46 -19.37 -16.80 -7.78
N LEU A 47 -18.65 -15.81 -8.32
CA LEU A 47 -19.01 -14.41 -8.15
C LEU A 47 -20.04 -14.02 -9.19
N LEU A 48 -21.12 -13.38 -8.74
CA LEU A 48 -22.09 -12.73 -9.62
C LEU A 48 -21.80 -11.22 -9.61
N PRO A 49 -21.89 -10.52 -10.76
CA PRO A 49 -21.82 -9.07 -10.77
C PRO A 49 -22.84 -8.48 -9.81
N GLN A 50 -22.42 -7.47 -9.06
CA GLN A 50 -23.28 -6.71 -8.14
C GLN A 50 -23.05 -5.23 -8.39
N SER A 51 -24.14 -4.46 -8.45
CA SER A 51 -24.07 -3.01 -8.49
C SER A 51 -24.17 -2.47 -7.07
N ALA A 52 -23.37 -1.47 -6.75
CA ALA A 52 -23.47 -0.81 -5.47
C ALA A 52 -24.81 -0.06 -5.33
N LEU A 53 -25.32 0.00 -4.10
CA LEU A 53 -26.51 0.78 -3.75
C LEU A 53 -26.19 2.25 -3.44
N ALA A 54 -24.92 2.56 -3.17
CA ALA A 54 -24.43 3.90 -2.89
C ALA A 54 -24.06 4.63 -4.19
N SER A 55 -24.13 5.96 -4.17
CA SER A 55 -23.54 6.80 -5.22
C SER A 55 -22.01 6.73 -5.17
N ASP A 56 -21.38 6.88 -6.33
CA ASP A 56 -19.91 6.89 -6.51
C ASP A 56 -19.19 5.65 -5.96
N PRO A 57 -19.59 4.43 -6.37
CA PRO A 57 -18.93 3.23 -5.89
C PRO A 57 -17.54 3.06 -6.47
N SER A 58 -16.72 2.27 -5.77
CA SER A 58 -15.49 1.74 -6.35
C SER A 58 -15.80 0.49 -7.18
N ASP A 59 -15.20 0.39 -8.35
CA ASP A 59 -15.24 -0.82 -9.16
C ASP A 59 -14.26 -1.85 -8.62
N LEU A 60 -14.73 -3.10 -8.50
CA LEU A 60 -13.94 -4.22 -8.02
C LEU A 60 -13.75 -5.22 -9.14
N PHE A 61 -12.50 -5.40 -9.54
CA PHE A 61 -12.08 -6.36 -10.55
C PHE A 61 -11.46 -7.58 -9.87
N PHE A 62 -11.85 -8.77 -10.31
CA PHE A 62 -11.40 -10.01 -9.67
C PHE A 62 -11.10 -11.10 -10.68
N VAL A 63 -9.90 -11.66 -10.56
CA VAL A 63 -9.45 -12.85 -11.32
C VAL A 63 -9.31 -14.03 -10.39
N GLN A 64 -9.99 -15.12 -10.73
CA GLN A 64 -9.90 -16.37 -10.00
C GLN A 64 -8.72 -17.23 -10.45
N LYS A 65 -8.26 -18.12 -9.57
CA LYS A 65 -7.18 -19.08 -9.85
C LYS A 65 -5.90 -18.35 -10.30
N ALA A 66 -5.60 -17.25 -9.60
CA ALA A 66 -4.51 -16.36 -9.97
C ALA A 66 -3.14 -17.06 -9.93
N SER A 67 -2.89 -17.84 -8.88
CA SER A 67 -1.64 -18.59 -8.73
C SER A 67 -1.61 -19.80 -9.65
N ARG A 68 -0.60 -19.83 -10.53
CA ARG A 68 -0.28 -21.01 -11.35
C ARG A 68 0.92 -21.76 -10.79
N GLU A 69 1.41 -22.73 -11.55
CA GLU A 69 2.60 -23.49 -11.19
C GLU A 69 3.74 -22.55 -10.77
N LYS A 70 4.41 -22.92 -9.67
CA LYS A 70 5.58 -22.20 -9.15
C LYS A 70 5.34 -20.72 -8.86
N GLY A 71 4.13 -20.37 -8.41
CA GLY A 71 3.80 -19.00 -8.03
C GLY A 71 3.73 -18.02 -9.19
N ASN A 72 3.70 -18.48 -10.45
CA ASN A 72 3.55 -17.55 -11.58
C ASN A 72 2.17 -16.87 -11.53
N MET A 73 2.15 -15.53 -11.45
CA MET A 73 0.93 -14.71 -11.45
C MET A 73 0.80 -13.84 -12.72
N ASP A 74 1.69 -13.96 -13.70
CA ASP A 74 1.73 -13.12 -14.91
C ASP A 74 0.40 -13.16 -15.68
N LEU A 75 -0.15 -14.36 -15.86
CA LEU A 75 -1.42 -14.54 -16.56
C LEU A 75 -2.59 -14.01 -15.75
N ALA A 76 -2.51 -14.05 -14.41
CA ALA A 76 -3.55 -13.46 -13.57
C ALA A 76 -3.54 -11.92 -13.64
N VAL A 77 -2.35 -11.32 -13.60
CA VAL A 77 -2.18 -9.87 -13.71
C VAL A 77 -2.59 -9.37 -15.10
N SER A 78 -2.17 -10.05 -16.18
CA SER A 78 -2.62 -9.69 -17.54
C SER A 78 -4.13 -9.87 -17.73
N SER A 79 -4.73 -10.96 -17.24
CA SER A 79 -6.19 -11.12 -17.27
C SER A 79 -6.93 -10.06 -16.44
N LEU A 80 -6.32 -9.56 -15.35
CA LEU A 80 -6.89 -8.47 -14.57
C LEU A 80 -6.85 -7.15 -15.36
N ILE A 81 -5.72 -6.85 -16.00
CA ILE A 81 -5.55 -5.69 -16.87
C ILE A 81 -6.56 -5.74 -18.03
N GLU A 82 -6.66 -6.87 -18.73
CA GLU A 82 -7.64 -7.06 -19.81
C GLU A 82 -9.08 -6.85 -19.31
N LEU A 83 -9.43 -7.39 -18.14
CA LEU A 83 -10.74 -7.19 -17.53
C LEU A 83 -11.01 -5.72 -17.22
N MET A 84 -10.03 -4.99 -16.67
CA MET A 84 -10.13 -3.55 -16.41
C MET A 84 -10.36 -2.76 -17.71
N GLU A 85 -9.63 -3.11 -18.78
CA GLU A 85 -9.78 -2.47 -20.09
C GLU A 85 -11.18 -2.67 -20.69
N THR A 86 -11.83 -3.82 -20.45
CA THR A 86 -13.22 -4.03 -20.88
C THR A 86 -14.22 -3.10 -20.21
N GLN A 87 -13.83 -2.47 -19.10
CA GLN A 87 -14.61 -1.48 -18.36
C GLN A 87 -14.00 -0.07 -18.50
N GLU A 88 -13.25 0.17 -19.58
CA GLU A 88 -12.64 1.47 -19.92
C GLU A 88 -11.60 1.99 -18.90
N LEU A 89 -11.12 1.11 -18.01
CA LEU A 89 -10.04 1.40 -17.07
C LEU A 89 -8.71 0.85 -17.62
N TYR A 90 -7.96 1.71 -18.30
CA TYR A 90 -6.71 1.31 -18.96
C TYR A 90 -5.53 1.32 -17.99
N PHE A 91 -4.74 0.24 -17.98
CA PHE A 91 -3.55 0.18 -17.12
C PHE A 91 -2.42 1.08 -17.63
N TYR A 92 -2.16 1.05 -18.95
CA TYR A 92 -1.10 1.83 -19.58
C TYR A 92 -1.61 3.16 -20.13
N LYS A 93 -0.90 4.24 -19.83
CA LYS A 93 -1.15 5.57 -20.39
C LYS A 93 -0.23 5.79 -21.59
N ASN A 94 -0.83 5.99 -22.75
CA ASN A 94 -0.11 6.29 -23.99
C ASN A 94 -0.94 7.20 -24.90
N VAL A 95 -0.44 7.49 -26.11
CA VAL A 95 -1.12 8.37 -27.07
C VAL A 95 -2.51 7.84 -27.47
N SER A 96 -2.69 6.52 -27.53
CA SER A 96 -3.97 5.88 -27.87
C SER A 96 -4.89 5.71 -26.64
N GLN A 97 -4.33 5.61 -25.44
CA GLN A 97 -5.04 5.51 -24.17
C GLN A 97 -4.58 6.60 -23.19
N SER A 98 -4.96 7.85 -23.44
CA SER A 98 -4.50 8.98 -22.62
C SER A 98 -5.04 8.99 -21.19
N SER A 99 -6.10 8.23 -20.91
CA SER A 99 -6.70 8.03 -19.59
C SER A 99 -6.10 6.87 -18.80
N GLY A 100 -5.05 6.22 -19.31
CA GLY A 100 -4.39 5.13 -18.61
C GLY A 100 -3.78 5.55 -17.27
N LEU A 101 -3.65 4.57 -16.38
CA LEU A 101 -3.19 4.79 -15.01
C LEU A 101 -1.68 5.06 -14.91
N ILE A 102 -0.86 4.40 -15.74
CA ILE A 102 0.60 4.42 -15.62
C ILE A 102 1.21 4.82 -16.96
N GLY A 103 1.82 6.00 -17.00
CA GLY A 103 2.69 6.48 -18.08
C GLY A 103 4.05 5.80 -18.07
N ASN A 104 4.72 5.87 -19.22
CA ASN A 104 5.98 5.16 -19.42
C ASN A 104 7.15 5.79 -18.63
N ASN A 105 7.01 7.00 -18.11
CA ASN A 105 8.01 7.72 -17.33
C ASN A 105 7.54 8.03 -15.89
N ASP A 106 6.42 7.44 -15.46
CA ASP A 106 5.85 7.71 -14.14
C ASP A 106 6.68 7.09 -13.01
N VAL A 107 6.59 7.70 -11.83
CA VAL A 107 7.06 7.10 -10.58
C VAL A 107 5.90 6.36 -9.93
N VAL A 108 6.01 5.04 -9.79
CA VAL A 108 4.95 4.17 -9.28
C VAL A 108 5.35 3.61 -7.91
N ILE A 109 4.53 3.88 -6.89
CA ILE A 109 4.73 3.28 -5.57
C ILE A 109 3.83 2.07 -5.41
N LEU A 110 4.44 0.91 -5.18
CA LEU A 110 3.76 -0.31 -4.79
C LEU A 110 3.73 -0.42 -3.27
N LYS A 111 2.61 0.01 -2.67
CA LYS A 111 2.39 -0.13 -1.23
C LYS A 111 2.15 -1.59 -0.86
N VAL A 112 3.11 -2.20 -0.18
CA VAL A 112 3.02 -3.58 0.32
C VAL A 112 2.81 -3.60 1.84
N ASN A 113 2.56 -4.78 2.40
CA ASN A 113 2.74 -5.05 3.82
C ASN A 113 4.10 -5.76 4.00
N GLY A 114 5.03 -5.06 4.64
CA GLY A 114 6.35 -5.55 5.02
C GLY A 114 6.52 -5.65 6.53
N GLN A 115 5.46 -5.53 7.33
CA GLN A 115 5.54 -5.65 8.79
C GLN A 115 5.83 -7.08 9.24
N TRP A 116 5.13 -8.06 8.67
CA TRP A 116 5.18 -9.44 9.12
C TRP A 116 5.65 -10.39 8.01
N PRO A 117 6.48 -11.40 8.35
CA PRO A 117 6.77 -12.51 7.45
C PRO A 117 5.57 -13.46 7.32
N TYR A 118 5.74 -14.55 6.58
CA TYR A 118 4.75 -15.59 6.33
C TYR A 118 3.47 -15.00 5.74
N ASN A 119 2.30 -15.50 6.16
CA ASN A 119 0.99 -15.06 5.72
C ASN A 119 0.63 -13.61 6.11
N GLY A 120 1.48 -12.93 6.89
CA GLY A 120 1.28 -11.53 7.24
C GLY A 120 1.80 -10.54 6.19
N GLY A 121 2.70 -10.98 5.30
CA GLY A 121 3.28 -10.14 4.25
C GLY A 121 2.47 -10.18 2.96
N THR A 122 2.64 -9.15 2.12
CA THR A 122 2.16 -9.20 0.73
C THR A 122 2.88 -10.30 -0.04
N ASN A 123 2.13 -11.05 -0.86
CA ASN A 123 2.68 -12.08 -1.73
C ASN A 123 3.67 -11.46 -2.75
N THR A 124 4.95 -11.81 -2.65
CA THR A 124 6.02 -11.28 -3.50
C THR A 124 5.97 -11.82 -4.93
N ASP A 125 5.35 -12.98 -5.18
CA ASP A 125 5.08 -13.43 -6.56
C ASP A 125 4.10 -12.51 -7.31
N LEU A 126 3.08 -12.00 -6.61
CA LEU A 126 2.16 -10.99 -7.13
C LEU A 126 2.89 -9.67 -7.37
N VAL A 127 3.68 -9.20 -6.39
CA VAL A 127 4.48 -7.97 -6.52
C VAL A 127 5.39 -8.04 -7.75
N LYS A 128 6.11 -9.15 -7.92
CA LYS A 128 6.95 -9.43 -9.09
C LYS A 128 6.17 -9.34 -10.41
N SER A 129 4.98 -9.93 -10.46
CA SER A 129 4.16 -9.96 -11.68
C SER A 129 3.56 -8.58 -12.01
N VAL A 130 3.21 -7.79 -11.01
CA VAL A 130 2.78 -6.39 -11.18
C VAL A 130 3.93 -5.52 -11.68
N ILE A 131 5.12 -5.62 -11.08
CA ILE A 131 6.31 -4.89 -11.56
C ILE A 131 6.62 -5.27 -13.00
N LYS A 132 6.55 -6.57 -13.34
CA LYS A 132 6.75 -7.05 -14.71
C LYS A 132 5.77 -6.41 -15.71
N ALA A 133 4.50 -6.23 -15.33
CA ALA A 133 3.54 -5.52 -16.16
C ALA A 133 3.93 -4.04 -16.33
N ILE A 134 4.27 -3.35 -15.24
CA ILE A 134 4.68 -1.94 -15.27
C ILE A 134 5.91 -1.72 -16.16
N VAL A 135 6.99 -2.46 -15.92
CA VAL A 135 8.23 -2.32 -16.71
C VAL A 135 8.06 -2.80 -18.16
N GLY A 136 7.06 -3.66 -18.39
CA GLY A 136 6.62 -4.11 -19.71
C GLY A 136 5.73 -3.12 -20.46
N HIS A 137 5.65 -1.84 -20.02
CA HIS A 137 4.88 -0.79 -20.68
C HIS A 137 5.12 -0.80 -22.21
N PRO A 138 4.08 -0.73 -23.06
CA PRO A 138 4.21 -0.88 -24.51
C PRO A 138 5.12 0.18 -25.17
N ASP A 139 5.16 1.39 -24.61
CA ASP A 139 6.05 2.47 -25.06
C ASP A 139 7.47 2.41 -24.45
N GLY A 140 7.78 1.37 -23.69
CA GLY A 140 9.04 1.21 -22.94
C GLY A 140 9.05 2.02 -21.64
N PHE A 141 9.21 1.34 -20.50
CA PHE A 141 9.22 1.99 -19.19
C PHE A 141 10.60 2.59 -18.86
N THR A 142 10.61 3.87 -18.54
CA THR A 142 11.79 4.67 -18.17
C THR A 142 11.65 5.34 -16.80
N GLY A 143 10.46 5.26 -16.20
CA GLY A 143 10.17 5.75 -14.86
C GLY A 143 10.79 4.89 -13.76
N GLU A 144 10.23 4.99 -12.56
CA GLU A 144 10.71 4.27 -11.37
C GLU A 144 9.56 3.49 -10.72
N VAL A 145 9.86 2.30 -10.18
CA VAL A 145 8.94 1.56 -9.31
C VAL A 145 9.54 1.40 -7.92
N VAL A 146 8.81 1.82 -6.89
CA VAL A 146 9.25 1.74 -5.49
C VAL A 146 8.32 0.82 -4.71
N ILE A 147 8.85 -0.32 -4.27
CA ILE A 147 8.14 -1.20 -3.33
C ILE A 147 8.29 -0.61 -1.93
N ALA A 148 7.21 -0.12 -1.33
CA ALA A 148 7.32 0.63 -0.08
C ALA A 148 6.31 0.20 0.98
N ASP A 149 6.69 0.35 2.25
CA ASP A 149 5.80 0.15 3.39
C ASP A 149 6.25 0.98 4.60
N ASN A 150 5.29 1.26 5.48
CA ASN A 150 5.56 1.96 6.73
C ASN A 150 6.06 1.07 7.85
N GLY A 151 6.04 -0.27 7.73
CA GLY A 151 6.64 -1.27 8.63
C GLY A 151 6.13 -1.31 10.08
N GLN A 152 5.44 -0.26 10.53
CA GLN A 152 4.88 -0.10 11.87
C GLN A 152 5.89 -0.27 13.04
N GLY A 153 7.19 -0.13 12.76
CA GLY A 153 8.31 -0.22 13.68
C GLY A 153 8.97 -1.59 13.77
N GLN A 154 8.52 -2.55 12.96
CA GLN A 154 9.04 -3.91 12.96
C GLN A 154 9.18 -4.45 11.54
N GLY A 155 9.06 -3.59 10.53
CA GLY A 155 9.03 -3.98 9.15
C GLY A 155 10.40 -4.33 8.59
N SER A 156 10.36 -5.10 7.51
CA SER A 156 11.51 -5.44 6.70
C SER A 156 11.07 -5.59 5.25
N MET A 157 11.88 -5.07 4.33
CA MET A 157 11.75 -5.40 2.90
C MET A 157 12.48 -6.71 2.54
N ASN A 158 13.27 -7.24 3.48
CA ASN A 158 14.12 -8.41 3.32
C ASN A 158 13.68 -9.57 4.24
N HIS A 159 12.38 -9.90 4.26
CA HIS A 159 11.88 -11.05 5.02
C HIS A 159 12.34 -12.36 4.40
N ALA A 160 12.91 -13.26 5.19
CA ALA A 160 13.41 -14.57 4.73
C ALA A 160 12.30 -15.61 4.48
N GLN A 161 11.07 -15.31 4.92
CA GLN A 161 9.91 -16.20 4.76
C GLN A 161 8.71 -15.35 4.34
N THR A 162 8.37 -15.35 3.06
CA THR A 162 7.30 -14.54 2.49
C THR A 162 6.04 -15.35 2.21
N ASN A 163 4.92 -14.65 1.99
CA ASN A 163 3.63 -15.25 1.62
C ASN A 163 3.60 -15.68 0.15
N SER A 164 4.56 -16.47 -0.33
CA SER A 164 4.74 -16.75 -1.76
C SER A 164 5.23 -18.17 -2.01
N TYR A 165 5.16 -18.62 -3.27
CA TYR A 165 5.62 -19.95 -3.64
C TYR A 165 7.11 -20.13 -3.32
N TYR A 166 7.90 -19.09 -3.64
CA TYR A 166 9.28 -18.97 -3.22
C TYR A 166 9.34 -18.19 -1.92
N HIS A 167 9.29 -18.90 -0.79
CA HIS A 167 9.26 -18.30 0.54
C HIS A 167 10.54 -17.50 0.86
N ASP A 168 11.65 -17.83 0.23
CA ASP A 168 12.94 -17.13 0.37
C ASP A 168 13.05 -15.90 -0.54
N GLN A 169 12.00 -15.54 -1.29
CA GLN A 169 11.97 -14.37 -2.17
C GLN A 169 11.36 -13.15 -1.46
N SER A 170 12.20 -12.26 -0.96
CA SER A 170 11.84 -10.98 -0.33
C SER A 170 11.48 -9.87 -1.34
N ASN A 171 10.94 -8.73 -0.85
CA ASN A 171 10.65 -7.58 -1.71
C ASN A 171 11.94 -6.96 -2.28
N THR A 172 13.02 -6.90 -1.49
CA THR A 172 14.33 -6.44 -1.97
C THR A 172 14.87 -7.35 -3.07
N GLU A 173 14.72 -8.67 -2.96
CA GLU A 173 15.14 -9.60 -4.01
C GLU A 173 14.28 -9.47 -5.26
N VAL A 174 12.96 -9.30 -5.11
CA VAL A 174 12.07 -9.00 -6.25
C VAL A 174 12.52 -7.75 -6.99
N ALA A 175 12.81 -6.65 -6.29
CA ALA A 175 13.34 -5.44 -6.92
C ALA A 175 14.63 -5.73 -7.70
N GLY A 176 15.55 -6.48 -7.10
CA GLY A 176 16.81 -6.90 -7.72
C GLY A 176 16.66 -7.73 -9.00
N MET A 177 15.55 -8.48 -9.17
CA MET A 177 15.26 -9.22 -10.42
C MET A 177 15.06 -8.30 -11.63
N PHE A 178 14.75 -7.02 -11.40
CA PHE A 178 14.51 -6.03 -12.44
C PHE A 178 15.65 -5.02 -12.57
N GLY A 179 16.89 -5.36 -12.20
CA GLY A 179 18.03 -4.43 -12.16
C GLY A 179 18.43 -3.73 -13.49
N SER A 180 17.80 -4.05 -14.62
CA SER A 180 17.89 -3.26 -15.85
C SER A 180 16.92 -2.07 -15.90
N HIS A 181 16.04 -1.93 -14.90
CA HIS A 181 15.08 -0.86 -14.71
C HIS A 181 15.29 -0.22 -13.33
N HIS A 182 14.72 0.96 -13.11
CA HIS A 182 14.73 1.62 -11.80
C HIS A 182 13.64 1.01 -10.92
N VAL A 183 14.00 -0.07 -10.22
CA VAL A 183 13.11 -0.73 -9.26
C VAL A 183 13.83 -0.86 -7.93
N SER A 184 13.26 -0.29 -6.88
CA SER A 184 13.85 -0.27 -5.54
C SER A 184 12.84 -0.68 -4.47
N ALA A 185 13.34 -1.02 -3.28
CA ALA A 185 12.51 -1.27 -2.10
C ALA A 185 12.85 -0.25 -1.00
N PHE A 186 11.83 0.38 -0.43
CA PHE A 186 12.01 1.47 0.54
C PHE A 186 11.15 1.25 1.79
N LEU A 187 11.80 1.11 2.94
CA LEU A 187 11.13 0.95 4.22
C LEU A 187 11.01 2.31 4.94
N TRP A 188 9.79 2.80 5.16
CA TRP A 188 9.57 4.08 5.87
C TRP A 188 9.68 3.98 7.39
N ASP A 189 9.95 2.78 7.96
CA ASP A 189 10.19 2.65 9.41
C ASP A 189 11.31 3.54 9.91
N THR A 190 12.31 3.80 9.08
CA THR A 190 13.43 4.69 9.42
C THR A 190 13.02 6.16 9.48
N LEU A 191 11.90 6.51 8.83
CA LEU A 191 11.41 7.89 8.68
C LEU A 191 10.29 8.22 9.66
N ARG A 192 9.61 7.21 10.20
CA ARG A 192 8.33 7.35 10.94
C ARG A 192 8.34 8.32 12.12
N SER A 193 9.50 8.57 12.74
CA SER A 193 9.65 9.42 13.92
C SER A 193 10.20 10.81 13.60
N ARG A 194 10.48 11.09 12.32
CA ARG A 194 11.06 12.36 11.89
C ARG A 194 10.01 13.25 11.26
N THR A 195 9.69 14.35 11.91
CA THR A 195 8.86 15.42 11.32
C THR A 195 9.74 16.36 10.50
N VAL A 196 9.30 16.66 9.28
CA VAL A 196 10.00 17.52 8.30
C VAL A 196 8.99 18.46 7.62
N ASP A 197 9.49 19.49 6.96
CA ASP A 197 8.70 20.32 6.03
C ASP A 197 8.77 19.71 4.61
N ASP A 198 7.95 20.16 3.66
CA ASP A 198 7.92 19.58 2.31
C ASP A 198 9.00 20.17 1.38
N PHE A 199 9.21 19.61 0.18
CA PHE A 199 10.31 19.99 -0.72
C PHE A 199 10.21 21.44 -1.19
N ASN A 200 8.99 21.94 -1.40
CA ASN A 200 8.71 23.33 -1.75
C ASN A 200 9.08 24.34 -0.64
N ASP A 201 9.21 23.88 0.60
CA ASP A 201 9.71 24.68 1.73
C ASP A 201 11.25 24.63 1.86
N GLY A 202 11.93 23.94 0.93
CA GLY A 202 13.38 23.82 0.89
C GLY A 202 13.97 22.78 1.86
N ASP A 203 13.12 21.97 2.50
CA ASP A 203 13.58 20.82 3.29
C ASP A 203 13.78 19.63 2.35
N PHE A 204 14.95 19.00 2.34
CA PHE A 204 15.24 17.81 1.53
C PHE A 204 15.48 16.56 2.39
N ARG A 205 15.14 16.62 3.67
CA ARG A 205 15.24 15.47 4.57
C ARG A 205 14.04 14.56 4.37
N ASP A 206 14.30 13.26 4.33
CA ASP A 206 13.26 12.24 4.35
C ASP A 206 12.58 12.22 5.73
N GLY A 207 11.26 12.05 5.77
CA GLY A 207 10.47 12.08 6.99
C GLY A 207 8.97 12.04 6.74
N TYR A 208 8.19 12.45 7.74
CA TYR A 208 6.76 12.68 7.62
C TYR A 208 6.45 14.17 7.72
N VAL A 209 5.79 14.70 6.71
CA VAL A 209 5.20 16.03 6.76
C VAL A 209 3.89 15.92 7.53
N ARG A 210 3.70 16.77 8.54
CA ARG A 210 2.47 16.83 9.33
C ARG A 210 1.69 18.06 8.92
N ASN A 211 0.45 17.87 8.48
CA ASN A 211 -0.45 18.96 8.18
C ASN A 211 -0.62 19.85 9.42
N SER A 212 -0.51 21.16 9.26
CA SER A 212 -0.75 22.14 10.32
C SER A 212 -2.24 22.30 10.66
N THR A 213 -3.12 21.83 9.77
CA THR A 213 -4.58 21.96 9.90
C THR A 213 -5.18 20.67 10.44
N TRP A 214 -6.04 20.81 11.45
CA TRP A 214 -6.85 19.72 11.99
C TRP A 214 -7.88 19.26 10.95
N ASN A 215 -7.96 17.95 10.71
CA ASN A 215 -9.04 17.39 9.91
C ASN A 215 -10.25 17.09 10.80
N SER A 216 -11.37 17.78 10.58
CA SER A 216 -12.59 17.61 11.37
C SER A 216 -13.26 16.25 11.17
N ASP A 217 -13.07 15.62 10.01
CA ASP A 217 -13.75 14.38 9.64
C ASP A 217 -13.03 13.17 10.23
N THR A 218 -11.70 13.23 10.30
CA THR A 218 -10.86 12.14 10.84
C THR A 218 -10.37 12.39 12.28
N GLU A 219 -10.62 13.58 12.83
CA GLU A 219 -10.17 14.01 14.16
C GLU A 219 -8.67 13.80 14.41
N ILE A 220 -7.85 14.02 13.38
CA ILE A 220 -6.40 13.94 13.46
C ILE A 220 -5.71 15.05 12.66
N TYR A 221 -4.44 15.28 12.98
CA TYR A 221 -3.53 15.94 12.04
C TYR A 221 -3.02 14.90 11.07
N VAL A 222 -3.42 14.99 9.81
CA VAL A 222 -2.96 14.09 8.76
C VAL A 222 -1.47 14.29 8.56
N SER A 223 -0.71 13.20 8.52
CA SER A 223 0.69 13.21 8.10
C SER A 223 0.88 12.26 6.93
N TYR A 224 1.92 12.50 6.14
CA TYR A 224 2.25 11.70 4.97
C TYR A 224 3.77 11.60 4.83
N PRO A 225 4.28 10.46 4.31
CA PRO A 225 5.70 10.30 4.11
C PRO A 225 6.17 11.13 2.92
N LYS A 226 7.41 11.58 3.02
CA LYS A 226 8.16 12.25 1.98
C LYS A 226 9.58 11.73 2.02
N PHE A 227 10.11 11.32 0.87
CA PHE A 227 11.41 10.66 0.81
C PHE A 227 12.03 10.76 -0.57
N THR A 228 13.35 10.58 -0.60
CA THR A 228 14.14 10.43 -1.83
C THR A 228 14.37 8.95 -2.10
N THR A 229 14.06 8.49 -3.31
CA THR A 229 14.27 7.10 -3.71
C THR A 229 15.74 6.79 -3.97
N GLU A 230 16.06 5.49 -4.12
CA GLU A 230 17.41 5.06 -4.50
C GLU A 230 17.86 5.63 -5.85
N HIS A 231 16.92 5.84 -6.78
CA HIS A 231 17.20 6.38 -8.11
C HIS A 231 17.03 7.92 -8.19
N GLY A 232 16.80 8.57 -7.04
CA GLY A 232 16.85 10.04 -6.92
C GLY A 232 15.53 10.77 -7.13
N ALA A 233 14.39 10.06 -7.23
CA ALA A 233 13.09 10.71 -7.27
C ALA A 233 12.72 11.28 -5.89
N TYR A 234 12.26 12.53 -5.86
CA TYR A 234 11.77 13.19 -4.66
C TYR A 234 10.26 13.02 -4.57
N ILE A 235 9.76 12.21 -3.64
CA ILE A 235 8.34 11.87 -3.55
C ILE A 235 7.72 12.51 -2.31
N SER A 236 6.66 13.30 -2.51
CA SER A 236 5.70 13.71 -1.48
C SER A 236 4.38 12.97 -1.71
N PHE A 237 3.91 12.22 -0.72
CA PHE A 237 2.64 11.49 -0.83
C PHE A 237 1.42 12.36 -1.05
N LYS A 238 1.51 13.64 -0.69
CA LYS A 238 0.42 14.60 -0.85
C LYS A 238 0.56 15.41 -2.14
N GLU A 239 1.77 15.85 -2.46
CA GLU A 239 2.00 16.85 -3.51
C GLU A 239 2.48 16.25 -4.84
N GLY A 240 2.95 15.00 -4.85
CA GLY A 240 3.45 14.31 -6.05
C GLY A 240 4.98 14.20 -6.09
N VAL A 241 5.54 14.13 -7.30
CA VAL A 241 6.99 14.08 -7.55
C VAL A 241 7.53 15.50 -7.67
N TRP A 242 8.57 15.82 -6.91
CA TRP A 242 9.22 17.13 -6.95
C TRP A 242 10.33 17.19 -7.99
N ASP A 243 10.28 18.21 -8.85
CA ASP A 243 11.38 18.61 -9.74
C ASP A 243 11.99 19.95 -9.27
N ASN A 244 13.31 20.02 -9.23
CA ASN A 244 14.03 21.21 -8.75
C ASN A 244 13.86 22.45 -9.65
N THR A 245 13.35 22.29 -10.87
CA THR A 245 13.14 23.35 -11.86
C THR A 245 11.67 23.75 -11.92
N THR A 246 10.76 22.77 -11.94
CA THR A 246 9.32 23.00 -12.16
C THR A 246 8.47 22.89 -10.91
N GLY A 247 9.01 22.40 -9.80
CA GLY A 247 8.25 22.11 -8.58
C GLY A 247 7.54 20.76 -8.67
N PHE A 248 6.43 20.61 -7.93
CA PHE A 248 5.61 19.40 -7.98
C PHE A 248 4.91 19.21 -9.33
N ASP A 249 4.66 17.96 -9.70
CA ASP A 249 4.01 17.53 -10.95
C ASP A 249 2.47 17.52 -10.91
N SER A 250 1.86 18.03 -9.82
CA SER A 250 0.40 17.99 -9.58
C SER A 250 -0.46 18.82 -10.53
#